data_AF-A0A959S912-F1
#
_entry.id   AF-A0A959S912-F1
#
_cell.length_a   1.000
_cell.length_b   1.000
_cell.length_c   1.000
_cell.angle_alpha   90.00
_cell.angle_beta   90.00
_cell.angle_gamma   90.00
#
_symmetry.space_group_name_H-M   'P 1'
#
loop_
_entity.id
_entity.type
_entity.pdbx_description
1 polymer ?
#
loop_
_entity_poly.entity_id
_entity_poly.type
_entity_poly.pdbx_seq_one_letter_code
_entity_poly.pdbx_strand_id
1 'polypeptide(L)'
;MVRAFKDHWIAITCVVFVLVNALLVANEFYWFSALPAVMLAVWAMFTSVDRLLIFIAFATPLSINLEELDLGGLGIALPTEPLMVGIMLLFLLKVTIEGNVIDRRVWGHPITWVILAQLAWMLICIVPSTMPLVSLKYFTARLWFVSTMYFLATRLFEDQRNMFRFVWAYLGGLSIVIGYTLIHHAQFGFEHDPAHWVMSPFFKDHTSYGAIIAFFIPFVVAAVGLQGSSRT
;
A
#
# COMPACT_ATOMS: atom_id res chain seq x y z
N MET A 1 20.24 -8.59 40.44
CA MET A 1 19.54 -7.49 39.74
C MET A 1 19.76 -7.50 38.22
N VAL A 2 21.01 -7.48 37.73
CA VAL A 2 21.31 -7.41 36.28
C VAL A 2 20.81 -8.63 35.48
N ARG A 3 20.85 -9.85 36.04
CA ARG A 3 20.29 -11.06 35.39
C ARG A 3 18.76 -11.04 35.23
N ALA A 4 18.04 -10.61 36.27
CA ALA A 4 16.58 -10.50 36.24
C ALA A 4 16.08 -9.49 35.21
N PHE A 5 16.81 -8.37 35.04
CA PHE A 5 16.58 -7.40 33.97
C PHE A 5 16.80 -8.00 32.59
N LYS A 6 17.78 -8.89 32.43
CA LYS A 6 18.09 -9.55 31.16
C LYS A 6 17.08 -10.62 30.77
N ASP A 7 16.42 -11.25 31.74
CA ASP A 7 15.41 -12.28 31.49
C ASP A 7 13.99 -11.69 31.28
N HIS A 8 13.70 -10.49 31.84
CA HIS A 8 12.38 -9.86 31.77
C HIS A 8 12.35 -8.52 31.00
N TRP A 9 13.41 -8.21 30.24
CA TRP A 9 13.52 -6.92 29.55
C TRP A 9 12.32 -6.62 28.65
N ILE A 10 11.77 -7.63 27.95
CA ILE A 10 10.60 -7.49 27.08
C ILE A 10 9.38 -7.04 27.90
N ALA A 11 9.11 -7.72 29.02
CA ALA A 11 7.99 -7.39 29.89
C ALA A 11 8.13 -5.98 30.48
N ILE A 12 9.34 -5.60 30.89
CA ILE A 12 9.63 -4.24 31.39
C ILE A 12 9.37 -3.20 30.28
N THR A 13 9.85 -3.43 29.06
CA THR A 13 9.61 -2.54 27.92
C THR A 13 8.12 -2.42 27.58
N CYS A 14 7.36 -3.52 27.61
CA CYS A 14 5.91 -3.50 27.41
C CYS A 14 5.20 -2.68 28.50
N VAL A 15 5.54 -2.88 29.78
CA VAL A 15 4.95 -2.11 30.89
C VAL A 15 5.27 -0.63 30.79
N VAL A 16 6.53 -0.28 30.49
CA VAL A 16 6.95 1.11 30.27
C VAL A 16 6.21 1.73 29.09
N PHE A 17 6.10 1.00 27.96
CA PHE A 17 5.35 1.47 26.80
C PHE A 17 3.89 1.75 27.15
N VAL A 18 3.22 0.85 27.87
CA VAL A 18 1.81 1.02 28.28
C VAL A 18 1.65 2.24 29.19
N LEU A 19 2.53 2.42 30.18
CA LEU A 19 2.49 3.57 31.09
C LEU A 19 2.73 4.89 30.36
N VAL A 20 3.72 4.95 29.48
CA VAL A 20 4.01 6.15 28.66
C VAL A 20 2.85 6.43 27.71
N ASN A 21 2.29 5.40 27.07
CA ASN A 21 1.14 5.56 26.17
C ASN A 21 -0.08 6.08 26.93
N ALA A 22 -0.36 5.55 28.13
CA ALA A 22 -1.47 6.02 28.95
C ALA A 22 -1.31 7.49 29.36
N LEU A 23 -0.09 7.91 29.73
CA LEU A 23 0.21 9.31 30.03
C LEU A 23 0.05 10.22 28.80
N LEU A 24 0.53 9.78 27.63
CA LEU A 24 0.42 10.57 26.38
C LEU A 24 -1.03 10.68 25.90
N VAL A 25 -1.82 9.60 25.99
CA VAL A 25 -3.25 9.62 25.71
C VAL A 25 -3.99 10.56 26.66
N ALA A 26 -3.62 10.61 27.94
CA ALA A 26 -4.19 11.58 28.88
C ALA A 26 -3.86 13.05 28.55
N ASN A 27 -2.78 13.29 27.78
CA ASN A 27 -2.40 14.61 27.25
C ASN A 27 -2.89 14.81 25.80
N GLU A 28 -3.90 14.05 25.36
CA GLU A 28 -4.49 14.10 24.00
C GLU A 28 -3.50 13.79 22.86
N PHE A 29 -2.36 13.16 23.17
CA PHE A 29 -1.37 12.76 22.18
C PHE A 29 -1.55 11.29 21.78
N TYR A 30 -2.39 11.05 20.75
CA TYR A 30 -2.76 9.70 20.31
C TYR A 30 -1.72 9.02 19.39
N TRP A 31 -0.81 9.79 18.76
CA TRP A 31 0.13 9.26 17.77
C TRP A 31 1.11 8.21 18.32
N PHE A 32 1.43 8.25 19.61
CA PHE A 32 2.31 7.27 20.22
C PHE A 32 1.72 5.86 20.24
N SER A 33 0.39 5.72 20.22
CA SER A 33 -0.28 4.42 20.11
C SER A 33 0.01 3.70 18.78
N ALA A 34 0.41 4.44 17.73
CA ALA A 34 0.78 3.85 16.45
C ALA A 34 2.20 3.25 16.45
N LEU A 35 3.03 3.53 17.47
CA LEU A 35 4.44 3.13 17.51
C LEU A 35 4.66 1.61 17.32
N PRO A 36 3.91 0.69 17.96
CA PRO A 36 4.10 -0.75 17.73
C PRO A 36 3.82 -1.17 16.28
N ALA A 37 2.82 -0.56 15.65
CA ALA A 37 2.48 -0.82 14.25
C ALA A 37 3.58 -0.30 13.31
N VAL A 38 4.12 0.90 13.58
CA VAL A 38 5.26 1.47 12.83
C VAL A 38 6.50 0.59 12.99
N MET A 39 6.80 0.14 14.20
CA MET A 39 7.95 -0.75 14.46
C MET A 39 7.82 -2.08 13.71
N LEU A 40 6.62 -2.68 13.71
CA LEU A 40 6.35 -3.91 12.96
C LEU A 40 6.48 -3.69 11.46
N ALA A 41 5.99 -2.57 10.93
CA ALA A 41 6.13 -2.22 9.53
C ALA A 41 7.59 -2.05 9.13
N VAL A 42 8.38 -1.30 9.91
CA VAL A 42 9.82 -1.11 9.68
C VAL A 42 10.55 -2.45 9.74
N TRP A 43 10.26 -3.28 10.74
CA TRP A 43 10.84 -4.62 10.83
C TRP A 43 10.49 -5.50 9.61
N ALA A 44 9.25 -5.45 9.15
CA ALA A 44 8.79 -6.19 7.98
C ALA A 44 9.46 -5.71 6.67
N MET A 45 9.77 -4.41 6.55
CA MET A 45 10.50 -3.85 5.41
C MET A 45 11.89 -4.47 5.24
N PHE A 46 12.59 -4.77 6.34
CA PHE A 46 13.92 -5.42 6.27
C PHE A 46 13.85 -6.94 6.23
N THR A 47 12.85 -7.54 6.86
CA THR A 47 12.79 -9.00 7.05
C THR A 47 12.04 -9.71 5.93
N SER A 48 10.98 -9.11 5.38
CA SER A 48 10.08 -9.79 4.45
C SER A 48 9.36 -8.84 3.50
N VAL A 49 10.11 -8.27 2.54
CA VAL A 49 9.57 -7.37 1.50
C VAL A 49 8.42 -8.02 0.72
N ASP A 50 8.55 -9.30 0.37
CA ASP A 50 7.52 -10.02 -0.40
C ASP A 50 6.16 -10.06 0.30
N ARG A 51 6.17 -10.33 1.62
CA ARG A 51 4.96 -10.35 2.44
C ARG A 51 4.39 -8.94 2.60
N LEU A 52 5.25 -7.94 2.68
CA LEU A 52 4.84 -6.55 2.79
C LEU A 52 4.18 -6.06 1.50
N LEU A 53 4.66 -6.47 0.32
CA LEU A 53 4.02 -6.18 -0.97
C LEU A 53 2.64 -6.84 -1.08
N ILE A 54 2.49 -8.09 -0.63
CA ILE A 54 1.18 -8.76 -0.57
C ILE A 54 0.25 -8.04 0.42
N PHE A 55 0.77 -7.58 1.56
CA PHE A 55 -0.01 -6.78 2.51
C PHE A 55 -0.43 -5.44 1.92
N ILE A 56 0.43 -4.74 1.17
CA ILE A 56 0.08 -3.51 0.46
C ILE A 56 -1.05 -3.80 -0.53
N ALA A 57 -0.99 -4.91 -1.28
CA ALA A 57 -2.08 -5.31 -2.19
C ALA A 57 -3.41 -5.49 -1.46
N PHE A 58 -3.41 -6.19 -0.31
CA PHE A 58 -4.59 -6.34 0.55
C PHE A 58 -5.11 -5.01 1.10
N ALA A 59 -4.20 -4.13 1.54
CA ALA A 59 -4.54 -2.85 2.15
C ALA A 59 -4.93 -1.78 1.12
N THR A 60 -4.70 -1.99 -0.18
CA THR A 60 -4.95 -0.98 -1.23
C THR A 60 -6.44 -0.64 -1.37
N PRO A 61 -7.38 -1.60 -1.47
CA PRO A 61 -8.80 -1.28 -1.47
C PRO A 61 -9.28 -0.66 -0.15
N LEU A 62 -8.62 -1.01 0.96
CA LEU A 62 -8.94 -0.56 2.30
C LEU A 62 -8.23 0.75 2.71
N SER A 63 -7.45 1.33 1.80
CA SER A 63 -6.68 2.51 2.13
C SER A 63 -7.60 3.73 2.21
N ILE A 64 -7.38 4.57 3.21
CA ILE A 64 -8.15 5.79 3.41
C ILE A 64 -7.27 6.98 3.06
N ASN A 65 -7.82 7.92 2.28
CA ASN A 65 -7.11 9.13 1.94
C ASN A 65 -7.20 10.14 3.09
N LEU A 66 -6.05 10.64 3.55
CA LEU A 66 -6.00 11.63 4.65
C LEU A 66 -6.68 12.96 4.29
N GLU A 67 -6.79 13.29 3.01
CA GLU A 67 -7.54 14.45 2.53
C GLU A 67 -9.03 14.37 2.91
N GLU A 68 -9.63 13.17 2.92
CA GLU A 68 -11.03 12.97 3.30
C GLU A 68 -11.26 13.08 4.81
N LEU A 69 -10.21 12.89 5.61
CA LEU A 69 -10.27 12.94 7.07
C LEU A 69 -10.02 14.36 7.62
N ASP A 70 -9.79 15.36 6.75
CA ASP A 70 -9.34 16.72 7.10
C ASP A 70 -8.07 16.73 7.99
N LEU A 71 -7.32 15.62 7.96
CA LEU A 71 -6.12 15.42 8.77
C LEU A 71 -4.90 15.92 7.99
N GLY A 72 -4.61 17.21 8.14
CA GLY A 72 -3.31 17.79 7.79
C GLY A 72 -3.07 18.12 6.32
N GLY A 73 -4.11 18.12 5.46
CA GLY A 73 -4.03 18.55 4.06
C GLY A 73 -3.05 17.74 3.18
N LEU A 74 -2.64 16.56 3.64
CA LEU A 74 -1.77 15.64 2.92
C LEU A 74 -2.62 14.62 2.17
N GLY A 75 -2.60 14.65 0.83
CA GLY A 75 -3.32 13.68 -0.02
C GLY A 75 -2.65 12.32 -0.12
N ILE A 76 -2.30 11.72 1.02
CA ILE A 76 -1.60 10.42 1.12
C ILE A 76 -2.59 9.34 1.58
N ALA A 77 -2.60 8.19 0.93
CA ALA A 77 -3.39 7.03 1.34
C ALA A 77 -2.69 6.19 2.42
N LEU A 78 -3.32 6.06 3.59
CA LEU A 78 -2.84 5.19 4.67
C LEU A 78 -3.50 3.80 4.60
N PRO A 79 -2.79 2.71 4.91
CA PRO A 79 -1.37 2.63 5.29
C PRO A 79 -0.42 2.43 4.08
N THR A 80 -0.93 2.38 2.86
CA THR A 80 -0.21 1.86 1.69
C THR A 80 0.91 2.77 1.21
N GLU A 81 0.67 4.08 1.07
CA GLU A 81 1.66 5.00 0.51
C GLU A 81 2.91 5.16 1.39
N PRO A 82 2.83 5.34 2.72
CA PRO A 82 4.03 5.38 3.55
C PRO A 82 4.87 4.10 3.45
N LEU A 83 4.22 2.94 3.33
CA LEU A 83 4.91 1.68 3.12
C LEU A 83 5.61 1.64 1.76
N MET A 84 4.94 2.09 0.70
CA MET A 84 5.54 2.17 -0.64
C MET A 84 6.73 3.13 -0.68
N VAL A 85 6.65 4.27 0.03
CA VAL A 85 7.78 5.20 0.17
C VAL A 85 8.96 4.53 0.86
N GLY A 86 8.74 3.86 2.00
CA GLY A 86 9.79 3.16 2.73
C GLY A 86 10.47 2.07 1.89
N ILE A 87 9.66 1.28 1.18
CA ILE A 87 10.17 0.23 0.28
C ILE A 87 10.93 0.84 -0.91
N MET A 88 10.44 1.93 -1.51
CA MET A 88 11.15 2.63 -2.59
C MET A 88 12.53 3.08 -2.15
N LEU A 89 12.67 3.67 -0.96
CA LEU A 89 13.97 4.10 -0.43
C LEU A 89 14.93 2.91 -0.26
N LEU A 90 14.44 1.79 0.28
CA LEU A 90 15.23 0.56 0.39
C LEU A 90 15.61 0.00 -0.98
N PHE A 91 14.70 0.04 -1.95
CA PHE A 91 14.95 -0.40 -3.30
C PHE A 91 16.04 0.45 -3.98
N LEU A 92 15.94 1.78 -3.91
CA LEU A 92 16.94 2.69 -4.48
C LEU A 92 18.32 2.51 -3.82
N LEU A 93 18.35 2.35 -2.49
CA LEU A 93 19.59 2.05 -1.77
C LEU A 93 20.20 0.74 -2.25
N LYS A 94 19.38 -0.32 -2.34
CA LYS A 94 19.84 -1.64 -2.76
C LYS A 94 20.34 -1.64 -4.20
N VAL A 95 19.65 -0.96 -5.13
CA VAL A 95 20.09 -0.82 -6.53
C VAL A 95 21.42 -0.07 -6.63
N THR A 96 21.65 0.92 -5.78
CA THR A 96 22.89 1.70 -5.77
C THR A 96 24.09 0.90 -5.25
N ILE A 97 23.87 0.03 -4.25
CA ILE A 97 24.94 -0.80 -3.64
C ILE A 97 25.16 -2.09 -4.44
N GLU A 98 24.08 -2.78 -4.77
CA GLU A 98 24.04 -4.07 -5.43
C GLU A 98 23.37 -3.89 -6.80
N GLY A 99 24.12 -3.60 -7.85
CA GLY A 99 23.56 -3.32 -9.19
C GLY A 99 22.76 -4.46 -9.86
N ASN A 100 22.56 -5.59 -9.17
CA ASN A 100 21.85 -6.78 -9.66
C ASN A 100 20.58 -7.11 -8.85
N VAL A 101 19.86 -6.10 -8.33
CA VAL A 101 18.59 -6.31 -7.59
C VAL A 101 17.47 -6.84 -8.48
N ILE A 102 17.44 -6.38 -9.74
CA ILE A 102 16.40 -6.66 -10.73
C ILE A 102 17.06 -7.41 -11.90
N ASP A 103 16.40 -8.47 -12.38
CA ASP A 103 16.86 -9.22 -13.55
C ASP A 103 17.05 -8.27 -14.75
N ARG A 104 18.18 -8.41 -15.43
CA ARG A 104 18.53 -7.64 -16.63
C ARG A 104 17.51 -7.79 -17.75
N ARG A 105 16.73 -8.88 -17.76
CA ARG A 105 15.58 -9.07 -18.68
C ARG A 105 14.51 -7.99 -18.50
N VAL A 106 14.25 -7.56 -17.27
CA VAL A 106 13.25 -6.52 -16.97
C VAL A 106 13.71 -5.17 -17.52
N TRP A 107 14.99 -4.84 -17.40
CA TRP A 107 15.57 -3.61 -17.97
C TRP A 107 15.52 -3.57 -19.51
N GLY A 108 15.59 -4.73 -20.16
CA GLY A 108 15.46 -4.84 -21.62
C GLY A 108 14.02 -4.81 -22.14
N HIS A 109 13.01 -4.90 -21.28
CA HIS A 109 11.63 -5.06 -21.69
C HIS A 109 11.03 -3.76 -22.26
N PRO A 110 10.29 -3.78 -23.40
CA PRO A 110 9.74 -2.57 -24.02
C PRO A 110 8.83 -1.76 -23.09
N ILE A 111 8.06 -2.43 -22.22
CA ILE A 111 7.20 -1.74 -21.23
C ILE A 111 8.05 -0.93 -20.25
N THR A 112 9.21 -1.44 -19.82
CA THR A 112 10.11 -0.70 -18.93
C THR A 112 10.60 0.58 -19.61
N TRP A 113 10.96 0.51 -20.89
CA TRP A 113 11.36 1.71 -21.66
C TRP A 113 10.23 2.74 -21.78
N VAL A 114 9.00 2.30 -22.01
CA VAL A 114 7.84 3.20 -22.06
C VAL A 114 7.61 3.88 -20.71
N ILE A 115 7.69 3.13 -19.62
CA ILE A 115 7.55 3.69 -18.26
C ILE A 115 8.67 4.68 -17.96
N LEU A 116 9.92 4.35 -18.28
CA LEU A 116 11.06 5.25 -18.07
C LEU A 116 10.97 6.50 -18.94
N ALA A 117 10.52 6.38 -20.20
CA ALA A 117 10.26 7.51 -21.07
C ALA A 117 9.14 8.40 -20.52
N GLN A 118 8.09 7.82 -19.95
CA GLN A 118 7.00 8.54 -19.30
C GLN A 118 7.48 9.30 -18.06
N LEU A 119 8.31 8.67 -17.22
CA LEU A 119 8.94 9.32 -16.06
C LEU A 119 9.88 10.46 -16.47
N ALA A 120 10.72 10.24 -17.49
CA ALA A 120 11.62 11.26 -18.02
C ALA A 120 10.85 12.44 -18.62
N TRP A 121 9.78 12.16 -19.36
CA TRP A 121 8.91 13.19 -19.92
C TRP A 121 8.23 14.02 -18.82
N MET A 122 7.72 13.39 -17.76
CA MET A 122 7.20 14.13 -16.61
C MET A 122 8.24 15.06 -16.00
N LEU A 123 9.49 14.60 -15.85
CA LEU A 123 10.57 15.43 -15.31
C LEU A 123 10.81 16.68 -16.18
N ILE A 124 10.79 16.52 -17.50
CA ILE A 124 10.90 17.64 -18.45
C ILE A 124 9.71 18.61 -18.29
N CYS A 125 8.50 18.08 -18.14
CA CYS A 125 7.29 18.90 -17.95
C CYS A 125 7.23 19.65 -16.62
N ILE A 126 8.05 19.30 -15.61
CA ILE A 126 8.12 20.07 -14.36
C ILE A 126 8.72 21.46 -14.60
N VAL A 127 9.69 21.59 -15.50
CA VAL A 127 10.42 22.85 -15.75
C VAL A 127 9.52 23.98 -16.25
N PRO A 128 8.66 23.80 -17.28
CA PRO A 128 7.73 24.83 -17.73
C PRO A 128 6.44 24.92 -16.89
N SER A 129 6.30 24.17 -15.79
CA SER A 129 5.07 24.13 -15.01
C SER A 129 4.82 25.45 -14.27
N THR A 130 3.55 25.88 -14.22
CA THR A 130 3.12 27.03 -13.40
C THR A 130 3.28 26.78 -11.91
N MET A 131 3.22 25.52 -11.47
CA MET A 131 3.39 25.10 -10.08
C MET A 131 4.45 23.98 -9.96
N PRO A 132 5.75 24.31 -10.11
CA PRO A 132 6.81 23.29 -10.13
C PRO A 132 6.87 22.42 -8.89
N LEU A 133 6.60 22.99 -7.71
CA LEU A 133 6.65 22.27 -6.44
C LEU A 133 5.54 21.20 -6.33
N VAL A 134 4.34 21.47 -6.85
CA VAL A 134 3.24 20.50 -6.88
C VAL A 134 3.55 19.39 -7.87
N SER A 135 4.08 19.76 -9.05
CA SER A 135 4.52 18.80 -10.08
C SER A 135 5.64 17.89 -9.57
N LEU A 136 6.57 18.41 -8.74
CA LEU A 136 7.62 17.60 -8.11
C LEU A 136 7.06 16.60 -7.08
N LYS A 137 6.08 17.02 -6.26
CA LYS A 137 5.37 16.11 -5.33
C LYS A 137 4.67 14.99 -6.10
N TYR A 138 3.98 15.32 -7.19
CA TYR A 138 3.31 14.34 -8.05
C TYR A 138 4.30 13.37 -8.71
N PHE A 139 5.42 13.88 -9.22
CA PHE A 139 6.49 13.03 -9.77
C PHE A 139 7.07 12.08 -8.72
N THR A 140 7.32 12.58 -7.50
CA THR A 140 7.78 11.76 -6.38
C THR A 140 6.76 10.67 -6.05
N ALA A 141 5.47 11.03 -6.06
CA ALA A 141 4.40 10.05 -5.86
C ALA A 141 4.45 8.95 -6.91
N ARG A 142 4.60 9.33 -8.17
CA ARG A 142 4.72 8.38 -9.27
C ARG A 142 5.95 7.48 -9.16
N LEU A 143 7.07 7.96 -8.61
CA LEU A 143 8.28 7.16 -8.41
C LEU A 143 8.08 6.02 -7.40
N TRP A 144 7.44 6.26 -6.26
CA TRP A 144 7.23 5.18 -5.28
C TRP A 144 6.26 4.13 -5.81
N PHE A 145 5.26 4.52 -6.60
CA PHE A 145 4.35 3.58 -7.27
C PHE A 145 5.08 2.72 -8.31
N VAL A 146 5.86 3.32 -9.22
CA VAL A 146 6.60 2.55 -10.24
C VAL A 146 7.66 1.65 -9.60
N SER A 147 8.40 2.16 -8.61
CA SER A 147 9.43 1.38 -7.93
C SER A 147 8.84 0.14 -7.23
N THR A 148 7.72 0.30 -6.54
CA THR A 148 7.13 -0.80 -5.76
C THR A 148 6.22 -1.71 -6.59
N MET A 149 5.28 -1.16 -7.34
CA MET A 149 4.25 -1.94 -8.04
C MET A 149 4.67 -2.43 -9.42
N TYR A 150 5.77 -1.90 -9.98
CA TYR A 150 6.34 -2.43 -11.22
C TYR A 150 7.64 -3.18 -10.96
N PHE A 151 8.71 -2.51 -10.49
CA PHE A 151 10.02 -3.15 -10.37
C PHE A 151 10.09 -4.22 -9.27
N LEU A 152 9.54 -3.98 -8.08
CA LEU A 152 9.55 -5.01 -7.04
C LEU A 152 8.48 -6.08 -7.25
N ALA A 153 7.35 -5.73 -7.84
CA ALA A 153 6.31 -6.70 -8.18
C ALA A 153 6.80 -7.74 -9.20
N THR A 154 7.63 -7.36 -10.19
CA THR A 154 8.20 -8.34 -11.14
C THR A 154 9.06 -9.38 -10.44
N ARG A 155 9.86 -8.97 -9.43
CA ARG A 155 10.61 -9.90 -8.57
C ARG A 155 9.68 -10.80 -7.76
N LEU A 156 8.63 -10.23 -7.16
CA LEU A 156 7.64 -11.00 -6.39
C LEU A 156 6.97 -12.08 -7.26
N PHE A 157 6.69 -11.76 -8.52
CA PHE A 157 6.00 -12.65 -9.48
C PHE A 157 6.92 -13.61 -10.24
N GLU A 158 8.22 -13.64 -9.95
CA GLU A 158 9.08 -14.75 -10.37
C GLU A 158 8.54 -16.09 -9.83
N ASP A 159 7.96 -16.08 -8.62
CA ASP A 159 7.17 -17.18 -8.09
C ASP A 159 5.68 -17.01 -8.47
N GLN A 160 5.19 -17.93 -9.31
CA GLN A 160 3.79 -18.01 -9.73
C GLN A 160 2.82 -18.05 -8.54
N ARG A 161 3.20 -18.68 -7.42
CA ARG A 161 2.35 -18.76 -6.22
C ARG A 161 2.13 -17.38 -5.62
N ASN A 162 3.13 -16.50 -5.68
CA ASN A 162 3.01 -15.14 -5.16
C ASN A 162 2.15 -14.26 -6.07
N MET A 163 2.10 -14.52 -7.38
CA MET A 163 1.16 -13.86 -8.28
C MET A 163 -0.30 -14.14 -7.85
N PHE A 164 -0.63 -15.41 -7.59
CA PHE A 164 -1.96 -15.76 -7.09
C PHE A 164 -2.22 -15.18 -5.70
N ARG A 165 -1.25 -15.25 -4.77
CA ARG A 165 -1.40 -14.66 -3.42
C ARG A 165 -1.65 -13.16 -3.50
N PHE A 166 -0.98 -12.44 -4.41
CA PHE A 166 -1.18 -11.00 -4.60
C PHE A 166 -2.60 -10.69 -5.07
N VAL A 167 -3.10 -11.41 -6.08
CA VAL A 167 -4.47 -11.26 -6.58
C VAL A 167 -5.49 -11.60 -5.49
N TRP A 168 -5.31 -12.71 -4.77
CA TRP A 168 -6.21 -13.11 -3.68
C TRP A 168 -6.18 -12.13 -2.51
N ALA A 169 -5.02 -11.58 -2.17
CA ALA A 169 -4.89 -10.55 -1.15
C ALA A 169 -5.68 -9.29 -1.54
N TYR A 170 -5.52 -8.81 -2.78
CA TYR A 170 -6.28 -7.68 -3.28
C TYR A 170 -7.79 -7.96 -3.28
N LEU A 171 -8.22 -9.12 -3.78
CA LEU A 171 -9.62 -9.54 -3.76
C LEU A 171 -10.19 -9.63 -2.34
N GLY A 172 -9.39 -10.08 -1.37
CA GLY A 172 -9.76 -10.10 0.03
C GLY A 172 -10.07 -8.70 0.57
N GLY A 173 -9.19 -7.74 0.31
CA GLY A 173 -9.41 -6.33 0.67
C GLY A 173 -10.64 -5.74 -0.02
N LEU A 174 -10.76 -5.96 -1.34
CA LEU A 174 -11.89 -5.46 -2.13
C LEU A 174 -13.22 -6.05 -1.67
N SER A 175 -13.25 -7.33 -1.29
CA SER A 175 -14.46 -8.00 -0.78
C SER A 175 -14.96 -7.37 0.52
N ILE A 176 -14.05 -6.94 1.40
CA ILE A 176 -14.40 -6.22 2.64
C ILE A 176 -15.07 -4.89 2.27
N VAL A 177 -14.51 -4.14 1.32
CA VAL A 177 -15.09 -2.86 0.88
C VAL A 177 -16.44 -3.04 0.20
N ILE A 178 -16.60 -4.08 -0.62
CA ILE A 178 -17.89 -4.43 -1.23
C ILE A 178 -18.92 -4.72 -0.13
N GLY A 179 -18.56 -5.55 0.86
CA GLY A 179 -19.44 -5.86 1.99
C GLY A 179 -19.84 -4.61 2.77
N TYR A 180 -18.88 -3.74 3.08
CA TYR A 180 -19.13 -2.45 3.72
C TYR A 180 -20.11 -1.59 2.91
N THR A 181 -19.81 -1.38 1.62
CA THR A 181 -20.61 -0.55 0.72
C THR A 181 -22.03 -1.09 0.60
N LEU A 182 -22.21 -2.40 0.47
CA LEU A 182 -23.55 -3.02 0.36
C LEU A 182 -24.36 -2.87 1.65
N ILE A 183 -23.75 -3.08 2.82
CA ILE A 183 -24.44 -2.90 4.10
C ILE A 183 -24.82 -1.42 4.28
N HIS A 184 -23.92 -0.50 3.97
CA HIS A 184 -24.16 0.93 4.08
C HIS A 184 -25.25 1.39 3.11
N HIS A 185 -25.21 0.95 1.85
CA HIS A 185 -26.22 1.29 0.84
C HIS A 185 -27.59 0.69 1.17
N ALA A 186 -27.63 -0.50 1.78
CA ALA A 186 -28.87 -1.11 2.26
C ALA A 186 -29.57 -0.28 3.34
N GLN A 187 -28.81 0.44 4.18
CA GLN A 187 -29.39 1.35 5.20
C GLN A 187 -30.15 2.53 4.57
N PHE A 188 -29.85 2.85 3.31
CA PHE A 188 -30.55 3.87 2.52
C PHE A 188 -31.47 3.26 1.46
N GLY A 189 -31.92 2.01 1.65
CA GLY A 189 -32.89 1.39 0.74
C GLY A 189 -32.41 1.19 -0.69
N PHE A 190 -31.09 1.19 -0.94
CA PHE A 190 -30.50 1.13 -2.28
C PHE A 190 -30.92 2.27 -3.21
N GLU A 191 -31.18 3.46 -2.66
CA GLU A 191 -31.51 4.65 -3.44
C GLU A 191 -30.35 5.08 -4.36
N HIS A 192 -30.68 5.82 -5.43
CA HIS A 192 -29.71 6.26 -6.42
C HIS A 192 -28.72 7.28 -5.85
N ASP A 193 -29.21 8.29 -5.12
CA ASP A 193 -28.37 9.38 -4.61
C ASP A 193 -27.27 8.88 -3.63
N PRO A 194 -27.56 7.97 -2.67
CA PRO A 194 -26.54 7.36 -1.83
C PRO A 194 -25.47 6.59 -2.59
N ALA A 195 -25.79 6.01 -3.75
CA ALA A 195 -24.86 5.17 -4.52
C ALA A 195 -23.57 5.91 -4.92
N HIS A 196 -23.60 7.25 -4.96
CA HIS A 196 -22.45 8.08 -5.30
C HIS A 196 -21.41 8.25 -4.18
N TRP A 197 -21.72 7.91 -2.93
CA TRP A 197 -20.84 8.18 -1.78
C TRP A 197 -20.79 7.09 -0.72
N VAL A 198 -21.67 6.08 -0.78
CA VAL A 198 -21.74 4.96 0.20
C VAL A 198 -20.45 4.14 0.34
N MET A 199 -19.52 4.26 -0.61
CA MET A 199 -18.22 3.60 -0.58
C MET A 199 -17.12 4.39 0.17
N SER A 200 -17.40 5.64 0.59
CA SER A 200 -16.53 6.41 1.50
C SER A 200 -16.47 5.71 2.86
N PRO A 201 -15.31 5.64 3.55
CA PRO A 201 -14.07 6.39 3.31
C PRO A 201 -13.02 5.69 2.43
N PHE A 202 -13.38 4.56 1.80
CA PHE A 202 -12.41 3.75 1.06
C PHE A 202 -12.25 4.19 -0.40
N PHE A 203 -13.34 4.66 -1.02
CA PHE A 203 -13.33 5.16 -2.39
C PHE A 203 -13.97 6.54 -2.47
N LYS A 204 -13.26 7.47 -3.13
CA LYS A 204 -13.72 8.84 -3.38
C LYS A 204 -14.94 8.91 -4.31
N ASP A 205 -14.96 8.04 -5.33
CA ASP A 205 -15.98 8.08 -6.37
C ASP A 205 -16.43 6.68 -6.80
N HIS A 206 -17.73 6.55 -7.02
CA HIS A 206 -18.42 5.32 -7.42
C HIS A 206 -17.93 4.79 -8.78
N THR A 207 -17.47 5.66 -9.69
CA THR A 207 -16.91 5.26 -10.99
C THR A 207 -15.60 4.51 -10.81
N SER A 208 -14.72 5.01 -9.93
CA SER A 208 -13.43 4.37 -9.64
C SER A 208 -13.63 3.02 -8.96
N TYR A 209 -14.56 2.97 -7.98
CA TYR A 209 -14.96 1.75 -7.31
C TYR A 209 -15.51 0.70 -8.30
N GLY A 210 -16.47 1.09 -9.15
CA GLY A 210 -17.07 0.21 -10.15
C GLY A 210 -16.06 -0.29 -11.20
N ALA A 211 -15.17 0.59 -11.66
CA ALA A 211 -14.11 0.23 -12.61
C ALA A 211 -13.15 -0.81 -12.05
N ILE A 212 -12.76 -0.67 -10.78
CA ILE A 212 -11.89 -1.65 -10.10
C ILE A 212 -12.58 -3.00 -10.00
N ILE A 213 -13.84 -3.05 -9.57
CA ILE A 213 -14.60 -4.31 -9.53
C ILE A 213 -14.60 -4.96 -10.92
N ALA A 214 -14.92 -4.19 -11.97
CA ALA A 214 -14.96 -4.68 -13.34
C ALA A 214 -13.60 -5.25 -13.82
N PHE A 215 -12.48 -4.61 -13.49
CA PHE A 215 -11.14 -5.09 -13.85
C PHE A 215 -10.76 -6.40 -13.15
N PHE A 216 -11.34 -6.69 -12.00
CA PHE A 216 -11.05 -7.93 -11.26
C PHE A 216 -11.97 -9.10 -11.62
N ILE A 217 -13.08 -8.87 -12.35
CA ILE A 217 -13.99 -9.95 -12.80
C ILE A 217 -13.25 -11.04 -13.58
N PRO A 218 -12.42 -10.73 -14.62
CA PRO A 218 -11.72 -11.77 -15.37
C PRO A 218 -10.80 -12.63 -14.50
N PHE A 219 -10.16 -12.03 -13.48
CA PHE A 219 -9.28 -12.74 -12.55
C PHE A 219 -10.06 -13.70 -11.65
N VAL A 220 -11.23 -13.30 -11.18
CA VAL A 220 -12.12 -14.17 -10.38
C VAL A 220 -12.64 -15.33 -11.23
N VAL A 221 -13.10 -15.05 -12.45
CA VAL A 221 -13.56 -16.07 -13.40
C VAL A 221 -12.44 -17.06 -13.72
N ALA A 222 -11.23 -16.57 -13.98
CA ALA A 222 -10.06 -17.42 -14.20
C ALA A 222 -9.72 -18.25 -12.96
N ALA A 223 -9.74 -17.67 -11.75
CA ALA A 223 -9.43 -18.36 -10.51
C ALA A 223 -10.43 -19.49 -10.20
N VAL A 224 -11.72 -19.27 -10.45
CA VAL A 224 -12.79 -20.26 -10.23
C VAL A 224 -12.87 -21.28 -11.36
N GLY A 225 -12.59 -20.88 -12.60
CA GLY A 225 -12.70 -21.72 -13.80
C GLY A 225 -11.47 -22.57 -14.09
N LEU A 226 -10.28 -22.17 -13.63
CA LEU A 226 -9.01 -22.85 -13.91
C LEU A 226 -8.45 -23.60 -12.68
N GLN A 227 -9.31 -24.26 -11.91
CA GLN A 227 -8.99 -24.94 -10.62
C GLN A 227 -7.81 -25.95 -10.66
N GLY A 228 -7.26 -26.26 -11.84
CA GLY A 228 -6.01 -27.02 -12.00
C GLY A 228 -4.71 -26.23 -11.83
N SER A 229 -4.72 -24.88 -11.86
CA SER A 229 -3.48 -24.07 -11.82
C SER A 229 -3.05 -23.62 -10.42
N SER A 230 -3.91 -23.70 -9.40
CA SER A 230 -3.60 -23.19 -8.06
C SER A 230 -2.95 -24.24 -7.12
N ARG A 231 -2.71 -25.46 -7.61
CA ARG A 231 -2.25 -26.61 -6.81
C ARG A 231 -0.81 -27.05 -7.08
N THR A 232 -0.04 -26.32 -7.88
CA THR A 232 1.37 -26.63 -8.18
C THR A 232 2.33 -25.58 -7.65
#